data_AF-A0A6M1SXM2-F1
#
_entry.id   AF-A0A6M1SXM2-F1
#
_cell.length_a   1.000
_cell.length_b   1.000
_cell.length_c   1.000
_cell.angle_alpha   90.00
_cell.angle_beta   90.00
_cell.angle_gamma   90.00
#
_symmetry.space_group_name_H-M   'P 1'
#
loop_
_entity.id
_entity.type
_entity.pdbx_description
1 polymer ?
#
loop_
_entity_poly.entity_id
_entity_poly.type
_entity_poly.pdbx_seq_one_letter_code
_entity_poly.pdbx_strand_id
1 'polypeptide(L)'
;MADFKYESSSALQQSGSMLNPVRSKPGLALLSSAIVPGTGQAANNKWLRAGAYLAAEAVFFTVHLTRLNDAKQQERQYEQFANNNWSVVTYAKWLVNYYEQNNLSNSAIDELRNQVTGLSASYNTDIDWNVVDIELLRMVERNTPFIYPDRSGNNFSHVMPDYGSQQYYELISKYYQYGPGWRDFGSNQNGGSLDNPYKLNWDGTDMPFNFFRGSSLAERFNDNYRLAGNMLSLIVLNHIVSAFDAFLTVKIKNNRINAEANPLKLQSFSVKYHF
;
A
#
# COMPACT_ATOMS: atom_id res chain seq x y z
N MET A 1 -4.69 -7.21 -61.19
CA MET A 1 -4.20 -8.27 -60.29
C MET A 1 -2.88 -7.78 -59.72
N ALA A 2 -2.90 -7.21 -58.51
CA ALA A 2 -1.71 -6.66 -57.87
C ALA A 2 -1.03 -7.76 -57.05
N ASP A 3 0.25 -7.97 -57.32
CA ASP A 3 1.10 -8.99 -56.73
C ASP A 3 1.44 -8.59 -55.28
N PHE A 4 0.90 -9.32 -54.31
CA PHE A 4 1.09 -9.06 -52.88
C PHE A 4 2.44 -9.67 -52.45
N LYS A 5 3.53 -8.92 -52.62
CA LYS A 5 4.85 -9.32 -52.10
C LYS A 5 4.87 -9.20 -50.58
N TYR A 6 5.13 -10.32 -49.93
CA TYR A 6 5.28 -10.46 -48.49
C TYR A 6 6.59 -9.77 -48.03
N GLU A 7 6.50 -8.63 -47.36
CA GLU A 7 7.63 -7.95 -46.69
C GLU A 7 7.91 -8.54 -45.29
N SER A 8 8.25 -9.83 -45.19
CA SER A 8 8.64 -10.43 -43.90
C SER A 8 10.15 -10.40 -43.61
N SER A 9 10.97 -10.00 -44.59
CA SER A 9 12.44 -10.16 -44.53
C SER A 9 13.19 -8.99 -43.88
N SER A 10 12.62 -7.78 -43.84
CA SER A 10 13.29 -6.58 -43.30
C SER A 10 13.30 -6.51 -41.76
N ALA A 11 12.22 -6.94 -41.10
CA ALA A 11 12.12 -6.92 -39.63
C ALA A 11 13.07 -7.93 -38.94
N LEU A 12 13.29 -9.10 -39.56
CA LEU A 12 14.18 -10.13 -39.04
C LEU A 12 15.66 -9.76 -39.19
N GLN A 13 16.04 -9.08 -40.28
CA GLN A 13 17.44 -8.71 -40.55
C GLN A 13 17.92 -7.54 -39.68
N GLN A 14 17.02 -6.61 -39.34
CA GLN A 14 17.33 -5.49 -38.43
C GLN A 14 17.49 -5.96 -36.97
N SER A 15 16.72 -6.97 -36.55
CA SER A 15 16.82 -7.59 -35.21
C SER A 15 18.19 -8.25 -34.95
N GLY A 16 18.82 -8.82 -35.97
CA GLY A 16 20.14 -9.46 -35.89
C GLY A 16 21.27 -8.47 -35.55
N SER A 17 21.14 -7.21 -35.98
CA SER A 17 22.11 -6.14 -35.72
C SER A 17 22.03 -5.63 -34.27
N MET A 18 20.80 -5.43 -33.75
CA MET A 18 20.56 -4.93 -32.38
C MET A 18 20.89 -5.95 -31.27
N LEU A 19 20.80 -7.25 -31.56
CA LEU A 19 21.06 -8.32 -30.58
C LEU A 19 22.54 -8.71 -30.46
N ASN A 20 23.37 -8.38 -31.47
CA ASN A 20 24.80 -8.69 -31.47
C ASN A 20 25.59 -8.04 -30.31
N PRO A 21 25.34 -6.77 -29.94
CA PRO A 21 25.96 -6.16 -28.77
C PRO A 21 25.55 -6.86 -27.45
N VAL A 22 24.28 -7.22 -27.30
CA VAL A 22 23.73 -7.93 -26.12
C VAL A 22 24.32 -9.35 -26.00
N ARG A 23 24.62 -10.00 -27.13
CA ARG A 23 25.23 -11.34 -27.19
C ARG A 23 26.69 -11.40 -26.74
N SER A 24 27.39 -10.26 -26.74
CA SER A 24 28.85 -10.19 -26.62
C SER A 24 29.31 -9.31 -25.47
N LYS A 25 28.57 -8.26 -25.13
CA LYS A 25 28.91 -7.32 -24.06
C LYS A 25 28.08 -7.63 -22.80
N PRO A 26 28.72 -8.11 -21.71
CA PRO A 26 28.01 -8.45 -20.47
C PRO A 26 27.17 -7.30 -19.91
N GLY A 27 27.68 -6.07 -19.97
CA GLY A 27 26.93 -4.89 -19.47
C GLY A 27 25.66 -4.59 -20.27
N LEU A 28 25.64 -4.85 -21.58
CA LEU A 28 24.44 -4.68 -22.39
C LEU A 28 23.42 -5.80 -22.16
N ALA A 29 23.88 -7.03 -21.89
CA ALA A 29 23.02 -8.14 -21.48
C ALA A 29 22.39 -7.90 -20.10
N LEU A 30 23.15 -7.32 -19.18
CA LEU A 30 22.64 -6.90 -17.88
C LEU A 30 21.54 -5.85 -18.08
N LEU A 31 21.84 -4.77 -18.80
CA LEU A 31 20.90 -3.68 -19.02
C LEU A 31 19.63 -4.14 -19.73
N SER A 32 19.75 -4.98 -20.76
CA SER A 32 18.58 -5.48 -21.48
C SER A 32 17.64 -6.25 -20.54
N SER A 33 18.18 -7.18 -19.74
CA SER A 33 17.38 -7.98 -18.81
C SER A 33 16.89 -7.18 -17.58
N ALA A 34 17.53 -6.07 -17.24
CA ALA A 34 17.05 -5.14 -16.23
C ALA A 34 15.83 -4.33 -16.71
N ILE A 35 15.72 -4.06 -18.02
CA ILE A 35 14.54 -3.39 -18.61
C ILE A 35 13.43 -4.40 -18.86
N VAL A 36 13.75 -5.52 -19.50
CA VAL A 36 12.80 -6.59 -19.81
C VAL A 36 13.43 -7.93 -19.42
N PRO A 37 12.94 -8.58 -18.35
CA PRO A 37 13.46 -9.85 -17.87
C PRO A 37 13.55 -10.90 -18.98
N GLY A 38 14.64 -11.63 -19.03
CA GLY A 38 14.85 -12.73 -19.97
C GLY A 38 15.43 -12.33 -21.33
N THR A 39 15.50 -11.04 -21.68
CA THR A 39 15.99 -10.60 -23.00
C THR A 39 17.46 -10.92 -23.24
N GLY A 40 18.33 -10.76 -22.24
CA GLY A 40 19.75 -11.10 -22.35
C GLY A 40 19.98 -12.62 -22.49
N GLN A 41 19.14 -13.43 -21.84
CA GLN A 41 19.11 -14.89 -21.98
C GLN A 41 18.64 -15.29 -23.38
N ALA A 42 17.54 -14.71 -23.86
CA ALA A 42 17.01 -14.96 -25.21
C ALA A 42 18.05 -14.61 -26.29
N ALA A 43 18.69 -13.44 -26.18
CA ALA A 43 19.77 -13.04 -27.06
C ALA A 43 20.91 -14.08 -27.11
N ASN A 44 21.19 -14.75 -25.99
CA ASN A 44 22.23 -15.78 -25.87
C ASN A 44 21.73 -17.23 -26.06
N ASN A 45 20.57 -17.43 -26.70
CA ASN A 45 19.97 -18.74 -26.99
C ASN A 45 19.63 -19.57 -25.74
N LYS A 46 19.33 -18.90 -24.62
CA LYS A 46 18.97 -19.53 -23.34
C LYS A 46 17.46 -19.42 -23.10
N TRP A 47 16.70 -19.96 -24.05
CA TRP A 47 15.24 -19.81 -24.16
C TRP A 47 14.46 -20.30 -22.95
N LEU A 48 14.86 -21.41 -22.32
CA LEU A 48 14.17 -21.91 -21.11
C LEU A 48 14.23 -20.90 -19.96
N ARG A 49 15.42 -20.31 -19.73
CA ARG A 49 15.60 -19.28 -18.69
C ARG A 49 14.87 -17.98 -19.06
N ALA A 50 14.94 -17.56 -20.32
CA ALA A 50 14.20 -16.40 -20.81
C ALA A 50 12.69 -16.56 -20.61
N GLY A 51 12.14 -17.73 -20.98
CA GLY A 51 10.72 -18.05 -20.81
C GLY A 51 10.31 -18.08 -19.34
N ALA A 52 11.13 -18.61 -18.44
CA ALA A 52 10.85 -18.62 -17.01
C ALA A 52 10.74 -17.19 -16.42
N TYR A 53 11.68 -16.30 -16.76
CA TYR A 53 11.63 -14.91 -16.30
C TYR A 53 10.41 -14.16 -16.83
N LEU A 54 10.08 -14.33 -18.11
CA LEU A 54 8.90 -13.71 -18.72
C LEU A 54 7.59 -14.26 -18.15
N ALA A 55 7.50 -15.56 -17.90
CA ALA A 55 6.31 -16.16 -17.30
C ALA A 55 6.09 -15.66 -15.86
N ALA A 56 7.15 -15.60 -15.06
CA ALA A 56 7.09 -15.04 -13.70
C ALA A 56 6.66 -13.56 -13.73
N GLU A 57 7.25 -12.77 -14.63
CA GLU A 57 6.90 -11.36 -14.84
C GLU A 57 5.41 -11.19 -15.15
N ALA A 58 4.90 -11.96 -16.11
CA ALA A 58 3.49 -11.89 -16.50
C ALA A 58 2.55 -12.23 -15.33
N VAL A 59 2.87 -13.23 -14.52
CA VAL A 59 2.08 -13.60 -13.33
C VAL A 59 2.09 -12.47 -12.30
N PHE A 60 3.27 -11.99 -11.89
CA PHE A 60 3.37 -10.95 -10.88
C PHE A 60 2.70 -9.65 -11.32
N PHE A 61 2.91 -9.25 -12.57
CA PHE A 61 2.31 -8.05 -13.14
C PHE A 61 0.78 -8.14 -13.20
N THR A 62 0.24 -9.29 -13.63
CA THR A 62 -1.21 -9.52 -13.68
C THR A 62 -1.84 -9.44 -12.29
N VAL A 63 -1.23 -10.09 -11.29
CA VAL A 63 -1.72 -10.05 -9.91
C VAL A 63 -1.59 -8.64 -9.34
N HIS A 64 -0.47 -7.95 -9.56
CA HIS A 64 -0.26 -6.56 -9.14
C HIS A 64 -1.38 -5.65 -9.64
N LEU A 65 -1.65 -5.65 -10.96
CA LEU A 65 -2.67 -4.79 -11.55
C LEU A 65 -4.08 -5.10 -11.03
N THR A 66 -4.42 -6.39 -10.92
CA THR A 66 -5.74 -6.81 -10.45
C THR A 66 -5.96 -6.36 -9.01
N ARG A 67 -4.99 -6.64 -8.12
CA ARG A 67 -5.07 -6.29 -6.70
C ARG A 67 -5.04 -4.79 -6.47
N LEU A 68 -4.28 -4.04 -7.27
CA LEU A 68 -4.26 -2.59 -7.20
C LEU A 68 -5.63 -1.99 -7.58
N ASN A 69 -6.28 -2.54 -8.61
CA ASN A 69 -7.61 -2.09 -9.01
C ASN A 69 -8.67 -2.45 -7.96
N ASP A 70 -8.63 -3.67 -7.42
CA ASP A 70 -9.50 -4.11 -6.32
C ASP A 70 -9.35 -3.20 -5.10
N ALA A 71 -8.11 -2.89 -4.71
CA ALA A 71 -7.81 -2.01 -3.58
C ALA A 71 -8.43 -0.62 -3.78
N LYS A 72 -8.19 0.02 -4.93
CA LYS A 72 -8.75 1.35 -5.25
C LYS A 72 -10.28 1.35 -5.26
N GLN A 73 -10.91 0.28 -5.74
CA GLN A 73 -12.37 0.18 -5.72
C GLN A 73 -12.91 0.04 -4.30
N GLN A 74 -12.28 -0.81 -3.48
CA GLN A 74 -12.70 -1.05 -2.11
C GLN A 74 -12.43 0.15 -1.20
N GLU A 75 -11.35 0.90 -1.45
CA GLU A 75 -11.06 2.18 -0.80
C GLU A 75 -12.20 3.17 -1.06
N ARG A 76 -12.60 3.38 -2.32
CA ARG A 76 -13.76 4.25 -2.64
C ARG A 76 -15.06 3.78 -1.97
N GLN A 77 -15.27 2.47 -1.86
CA GLN A 77 -16.44 1.93 -1.15
C GLN A 77 -16.39 2.27 0.34
N TYR A 78 -15.22 2.17 0.95
CA TYR A 78 -15.01 2.54 2.34
C TYR A 78 -15.19 4.04 2.56
N GLU A 79 -14.58 4.89 1.73
CA GLU A 79 -14.72 6.34 1.80
C GLU A 79 -16.18 6.77 1.69
N GLN A 80 -16.92 6.22 0.72
CA GLN A 80 -18.35 6.48 0.56
C GLN A 80 -19.15 6.00 1.79
N PHE A 81 -18.82 4.83 2.33
CA PHE A 81 -19.47 4.32 3.53
C PHE A 81 -19.22 5.24 4.73
N ALA A 82 -17.97 5.61 4.98
CA ALA A 82 -17.58 6.52 6.06
C ALA A 82 -18.25 7.89 5.92
N ASN A 83 -18.21 8.49 4.71
CA ASN A 83 -18.79 9.81 4.46
C ASN A 83 -20.31 9.86 4.72
N ASN A 84 -21.02 8.74 4.55
CA ASN A 84 -22.47 8.67 4.77
C ASN A 84 -22.87 8.24 6.19
N ASN A 85 -21.91 7.82 7.04
CA ASN A 85 -22.22 7.20 8.33
C ASN A 85 -21.39 7.73 9.50
N TRP A 86 -20.39 8.58 9.25
CA TRP A 86 -19.58 9.22 10.28
C TRP A 86 -19.73 10.74 10.22
N SER A 87 -19.90 11.37 11.38
CA SER A 87 -20.11 12.82 11.48
C SER A 87 -19.18 13.43 12.53
N VAL A 88 -18.46 14.48 12.11
CA VAL A 88 -17.63 15.29 13.01
C VAL A 88 -18.49 16.08 14.00
N VAL A 89 -19.74 16.43 13.64
CA VAL A 89 -20.69 17.10 14.55
C VAL A 89 -21.08 16.15 15.67
N THR A 90 -21.44 14.89 15.36
CA THR A 90 -21.75 13.88 16.39
C THR A 90 -20.55 13.67 17.30
N TYR A 91 -19.37 13.52 16.71
CA TYR A 91 -18.13 13.32 17.47
C TYR A 91 -17.80 14.50 18.40
N ALA A 92 -17.85 15.74 17.90
CA ALA A 92 -17.55 16.92 18.69
C ALA A 92 -18.56 17.12 19.84
N LYS A 93 -19.85 16.88 19.59
CA LYS A 93 -20.89 16.89 20.63
C LYS A 93 -20.64 15.83 21.70
N TRP A 94 -20.26 14.63 21.27
CA TRP A 94 -19.88 13.57 22.20
C TRP A 94 -18.67 14.00 23.04
N LEU A 95 -17.65 14.63 22.45
CA LEU A 95 -16.46 15.07 23.17
C LEU A 95 -16.78 16.13 24.23
N VAL A 96 -17.69 17.05 23.94
CA VAL A 96 -18.18 18.02 24.93
C VAL A 96 -18.85 17.31 26.11
N ASN A 97 -19.78 16.40 25.83
CA ASN A 97 -20.44 15.63 26.88
C ASN A 97 -19.45 14.72 27.63
N TYR A 98 -18.46 14.18 26.93
CA TYR A 98 -17.41 13.36 27.51
C TYR A 98 -16.64 14.10 28.59
N TYR A 99 -16.33 15.37 28.34
CA TYR A 99 -15.70 16.24 29.34
C TYR A 99 -16.61 16.48 30.54
N GLU A 100 -17.89 16.77 30.31
CA GLU A 100 -18.87 17.01 31.38
C GLU A 100 -19.06 15.77 32.26
N GLN A 101 -19.30 14.61 31.66
CA GLN A 101 -19.63 13.38 32.37
C GLN A 101 -18.44 12.80 33.13
N ASN A 102 -17.21 13.14 32.73
CA ASN A 102 -15.99 12.72 33.40
C ASN A 102 -15.34 13.82 34.25
N ASN A 103 -16.01 14.96 34.45
CA ASN A 103 -15.50 16.11 35.21
C ASN A 103 -14.09 16.56 34.75
N LEU A 104 -13.86 16.58 33.44
CA LEU A 104 -12.61 17.01 32.84
C LEU A 104 -12.64 18.52 32.57
N SER A 105 -11.46 19.14 32.43
CA SER A 105 -11.33 20.55 32.09
C SER A 105 -10.34 20.77 30.95
N ASN A 106 -10.65 21.71 30.07
CA ASN A 106 -9.79 22.18 28.99
C ASN A 106 -10.20 23.62 28.65
N SER A 107 -9.24 24.51 28.39
CA SER A 107 -9.51 25.93 28.09
C SER A 107 -10.39 26.14 26.85
N ALA A 108 -10.38 25.20 25.91
CA ALA A 108 -11.13 25.25 24.66
C ALA A 108 -12.51 24.57 24.72
N ILE A 109 -12.85 23.89 25.83
CA ILE A 109 -14.07 23.06 25.87
C ILE A 109 -15.36 23.90 25.84
N ASP A 110 -15.35 25.06 26.49
CA ASP A 110 -16.51 25.94 26.54
C ASP A 110 -16.79 26.58 25.17
N GLU A 111 -15.73 26.92 24.44
CA GLU A 111 -15.82 27.42 23.07
C GLU A 111 -16.35 26.33 22.13
N LEU A 112 -15.84 25.09 22.23
CA LEU A 112 -16.33 23.97 21.44
C LEU A 112 -17.81 23.68 21.77
N ARG A 113 -18.20 23.69 23.05
CA ARG A 113 -19.60 23.55 23.48
C ARG A 113 -20.48 24.60 22.81
N ASN A 114 -20.09 25.87 22.86
CA ASN A 114 -20.87 26.95 22.26
C ASN A 114 -21.01 26.77 20.74
N GLN A 115 -19.96 26.30 20.06
CA GLN A 115 -19.99 26.04 18.63
C GLN A 115 -20.96 24.91 18.27
N VAL A 116 -20.96 23.80 19.02
CA VAL A 116 -21.75 22.60 18.67
C VAL A 116 -23.16 22.60 19.28
N THR A 117 -23.47 23.54 20.18
CA THR A 117 -24.80 23.68 20.78
C THR A 117 -25.83 24.00 19.71
N GLY A 118 -26.92 23.23 19.69
CA GLY A 118 -27.99 23.38 18.71
C GLY A 118 -27.69 22.76 17.33
N LEU A 119 -26.46 22.30 17.06
CA LEU A 119 -26.15 21.58 15.84
C LEU A 119 -26.74 20.16 15.86
N SER A 120 -27.21 19.71 14.70
CA SER A 120 -27.61 18.33 14.44
C SER A 120 -26.78 17.77 13.30
N ALA A 121 -26.24 16.56 13.48
CA ALA A 121 -25.47 15.90 12.44
C ALA A 121 -26.35 15.61 11.22
N SER A 122 -25.90 16.07 10.06
CA SER A 122 -26.55 15.77 8.78
C SER A 122 -26.12 14.42 8.21
N TYR A 123 -24.97 13.90 8.66
CA TYR A 123 -24.29 12.75 8.03
C TYR A 123 -23.99 13.00 6.55
N ASN A 124 -23.73 14.26 6.23
CA ASN A 124 -23.21 14.71 4.97
C ASN A 124 -21.92 15.48 5.26
N THR A 125 -20.81 14.99 4.73
CA THR A 125 -19.49 15.56 5.00
C THR A 125 -19.35 17.01 4.54
N ASP A 126 -20.01 17.41 3.45
CA ASP A 126 -19.97 18.78 2.95
C ASP A 126 -20.70 19.77 3.87
N ILE A 127 -21.56 19.27 4.76
CA ILE A 127 -22.30 20.11 5.71
C ILE A 127 -21.59 20.04 7.07
N ASP A 128 -21.39 18.84 7.59
CA ASP A 128 -20.91 18.64 8.97
C ASP A 128 -19.50 19.18 9.18
N TRP A 129 -18.62 19.11 8.17
CA TRP A 129 -17.25 19.64 8.27
C TRP A 129 -17.15 21.16 8.11
N ASN A 130 -18.17 21.81 7.56
CA ASN A 130 -18.19 23.27 7.40
C ASN A 130 -18.71 24.01 8.63
N VAL A 131 -19.24 23.29 9.63
CA VAL A 131 -19.85 23.88 10.84
C VAL A 131 -19.07 23.61 12.13
N VAL A 132 -18.02 22.78 12.07
CA VAL A 132 -17.13 22.49 13.21
C VAL A 132 -15.74 23.05 12.91
N ASP A 133 -15.19 23.85 13.82
CA ASP A 133 -13.81 24.29 13.73
C ASP A 133 -12.91 23.12 14.15
N ILE A 134 -12.20 22.57 13.17
CA ILE A 134 -11.37 21.39 13.36
C ILE A 134 -10.15 21.70 14.22
N GLU A 135 -9.60 22.92 14.19
CA GLU A 135 -8.49 23.25 15.06
C GLU A 135 -8.95 23.38 16.52
N LEU A 136 -10.12 23.97 16.74
CA LEU A 136 -10.75 23.99 18.06
C LEU A 136 -11.00 22.58 18.61
N LEU A 137 -11.53 21.67 17.78
CA LEU A 137 -11.71 20.26 18.12
C LEU A 137 -10.37 19.61 18.52
N ARG A 138 -9.32 19.80 17.71
CA ARG A 138 -7.98 19.26 17.97
C ARG A 138 -7.39 19.77 19.28
N MET A 139 -7.57 21.05 19.60
CA MET A 139 -7.09 21.62 20.87
C MET A 139 -7.72 20.93 22.08
N VAL A 140 -8.99 20.53 21.97
CA VAL A 140 -9.66 19.73 23.00
C VAL A 140 -9.06 18.32 23.07
N GLU A 141 -8.95 17.63 21.93
CA GLU A 141 -8.46 16.24 21.84
C GLU A 141 -7.05 16.04 22.42
N ARG A 142 -6.09 16.94 22.13
CA ARG A 142 -4.67 16.79 22.52
C ARG A 142 -4.46 16.51 24.02
N ASN A 143 -5.32 17.05 24.86
CA ASN A 143 -5.23 16.93 26.32
C ASN A 143 -6.43 16.16 26.92
N THR A 144 -7.10 15.34 26.11
CA THR A 144 -8.21 14.51 26.58
C THR A 144 -7.69 13.14 27.06
N PRO A 145 -7.76 12.81 28.36
CA PRO A 145 -7.47 11.46 28.85
C PRO A 145 -8.52 10.46 28.36
N PHE A 146 -8.10 9.26 28.00
CA PHE A 146 -9.01 8.15 27.71
C PHE A 146 -9.52 7.53 29.02
N ILE A 147 -10.78 7.75 29.35
CA ILE A 147 -11.47 7.23 30.52
C ILE A 147 -12.10 5.85 30.23
N TYR A 148 -11.65 4.86 30.98
CA TYR A 148 -12.20 3.51 31.06
C TYR A 148 -13.29 3.45 32.14
N PRO A 149 -14.12 2.37 32.17
CA PRO A 149 -15.08 2.18 33.26
C PRO A 149 -14.43 2.15 34.65
N ASP A 150 -13.21 1.62 34.76
CA ASP A 150 -12.51 1.36 36.02
C ASP A 150 -11.36 2.34 36.33
N ARG A 151 -10.85 3.09 35.34
CA ARG A 151 -9.67 3.96 35.51
C ARG A 151 -9.56 5.07 34.46
N SER A 152 -8.66 6.03 34.69
CA SER A 152 -8.18 6.95 33.65
C SER A 152 -6.93 6.39 32.98
N GLY A 153 -6.86 6.51 31.66
CA GLY A 153 -5.72 6.17 30.82
C GLY A 153 -4.84 7.35 30.44
N ASN A 154 -3.99 7.09 29.45
CA ASN A 154 -3.24 8.12 28.74
C ASN A 154 -4.18 9.02 27.93
N ASN A 155 -3.67 10.18 27.52
CA ASN A 155 -4.36 11.03 26.57
C ASN A 155 -4.59 10.32 25.24
N PHE A 156 -5.60 10.79 24.50
CA PHE A 156 -5.87 10.35 23.14
C PHE A 156 -4.58 10.34 22.31
N SER A 157 -4.32 9.21 21.65
CA SER A 157 -3.09 9.00 20.89
C SER A 157 -3.04 9.83 19.60
N HIS A 158 -4.19 10.32 19.15
CA HIS A 158 -4.35 11.05 17.91
C HIS A 158 -5.35 12.19 18.06
N VAL A 159 -5.25 13.14 17.15
CA VAL A 159 -6.22 14.21 16.95
C VAL A 159 -6.88 14.03 15.58
N MET A 160 -8.06 14.61 15.40
CA MET A 160 -8.87 14.52 14.21
C MET A 160 -8.08 14.98 12.96
N PRO A 161 -7.77 14.11 12.00
CA PRO A 161 -7.07 14.52 10.78
C PRO A 161 -7.96 15.36 9.87
N ASP A 162 -7.35 16.00 8.87
CA ASP A 162 -8.12 16.75 7.87
C ASP A 162 -9.03 15.80 7.09
N TYR A 163 -10.26 16.25 6.83
CA TYR A 163 -11.23 15.50 6.03
C TYR A 163 -10.65 15.10 4.66
N GLY A 164 -11.00 13.89 4.22
CA GLY A 164 -10.56 13.35 2.94
C GLY A 164 -9.11 12.87 2.91
N SER A 165 -8.33 13.07 3.99
CA SER A 165 -6.98 12.52 4.07
C SER A 165 -7.00 11.00 4.29
N GLN A 166 -5.95 10.31 3.84
CA GLN A 166 -5.76 8.89 4.14
C GLN A 166 -5.78 8.63 5.65
N GLN A 167 -5.18 9.55 6.43
CA GLN A 167 -5.15 9.44 7.89
C GLN A 167 -6.56 9.55 8.48
N TYR A 168 -7.40 10.46 8.00
CA TYR A 168 -8.80 10.56 8.44
C TYR A 168 -9.52 9.21 8.30
N TYR A 169 -9.47 8.65 7.10
CA TYR A 169 -10.10 7.36 6.80
C TYR A 169 -9.47 6.20 7.58
N GLU A 170 -8.17 6.21 7.86
CA GLU A 170 -7.57 5.19 8.72
C GLU A 170 -8.06 5.29 10.18
N LEU A 171 -8.04 6.50 10.75
CA LEU A 171 -8.22 6.66 12.19
C LEU A 171 -9.66 6.37 12.65
N ILE A 172 -10.67 6.84 11.91
CA ILE A 172 -12.09 6.78 12.32
C ILE A 172 -12.64 5.35 12.48
N SER A 173 -12.01 4.35 11.85
CA SER A 173 -12.37 2.93 11.94
C SER A 173 -11.33 2.07 12.67
N LYS A 174 -10.31 2.69 13.26
CA LYS A 174 -9.20 1.97 13.92
C LYS A 174 -9.08 2.29 15.40
N TYR A 175 -9.35 3.54 15.81
CA TYR A 175 -9.22 3.97 17.19
C TYR A 175 -10.58 4.19 17.81
N TYR A 176 -10.83 3.53 18.95
CA TYR A 176 -12.11 3.58 19.66
C TYR A 176 -12.54 5.00 20.05
N GLN A 177 -11.59 5.91 20.23
CA GLN A 177 -11.88 7.33 20.50
C GLN A 177 -12.76 7.98 19.41
N TYR A 178 -12.72 7.48 18.16
CA TYR A 178 -13.53 8.01 17.05
C TYR A 178 -14.83 7.22 16.81
N GLY A 179 -15.04 6.13 17.56
CA GLY A 179 -16.30 5.39 17.61
C GLY A 179 -17.54 6.27 17.73
N PRO A 180 -17.53 7.29 18.60
CA PRO A 180 -18.67 8.19 18.81
C PRO A 180 -19.15 9.00 17.61
N GLY A 181 -18.34 9.15 16.56
CA GLY A 181 -18.78 9.84 15.35
C GLY A 181 -19.66 8.99 14.43
N TRP A 182 -19.71 7.66 14.62
CA TRP A 182 -20.54 6.76 13.81
C TRP A 182 -22.03 6.90 14.16
N ARG A 183 -22.89 6.82 13.13
CA ARG A 183 -24.33 7.11 13.21
C ARG A 183 -25.12 6.28 14.21
N ASP A 184 -24.68 5.06 14.43
CA ASP A 184 -25.27 4.04 15.29
C ASP A 184 -24.58 3.97 16.67
N PHE A 185 -23.67 4.90 16.97
CA PHE A 185 -23.07 5.00 18.29
C PHE A 185 -24.12 5.23 19.40
N GLY A 186 -23.87 4.65 20.57
CA GLY A 186 -24.87 4.57 21.65
C GLY A 186 -25.65 3.27 21.66
N SER A 187 -25.53 2.46 20.60
CA SER A 187 -25.97 1.08 20.55
C SER A 187 -24.76 0.15 20.39
N ASN A 188 -24.69 -0.91 21.19
CA ASN A 188 -23.71 -1.98 21.00
C ASN A 188 -24.04 -2.82 19.75
N GLN A 189 -23.15 -3.75 19.39
CA GLN A 189 -23.29 -4.59 18.19
C GLN A 189 -24.58 -5.44 18.15
N ASN A 190 -25.22 -5.68 19.29
CA ASN A 190 -26.46 -6.45 19.41
C ASN A 190 -27.71 -5.55 19.41
N GLY A 191 -27.56 -4.24 19.21
CA GLY A 191 -28.65 -3.27 19.25
C GLY A 191 -29.12 -2.89 20.66
N GLY A 192 -28.39 -3.29 21.71
CA GLY A 192 -28.63 -2.84 23.07
C GLY A 192 -28.00 -1.47 23.32
N SER A 193 -28.58 -0.65 24.19
CA SER A 193 -28.00 0.64 24.56
C SER A 193 -26.69 0.47 25.33
N LEU A 194 -25.75 1.41 25.17
CA LEU A 194 -24.52 1.44 25.97
C LEU A 194 -24.82 1.84 27.42
N ASP A 195 -24.23 1.14 28.38
CA ASP A 195 -24.36 1.44 29.81
C ASP A 195 -23.75 2.81 30.17
N ASN A 196 -22.60 3.13 29.58
CA ASN A 196 -21.97 4.43 29.72
C ASN A 196 -21.25 4.84 28.41
N PRO A 197 -21.87 5.67 27.55
CA PRO A 197 -21.26 6.07 26.29
C PRO A 197 -20.03 6.99 26.45
N TYR A 198 -19.68 7.38 27.69
CA TYR A 198 -18.57 8.28 28.00
C TYR A 198 -17.44 7.61 28.80
N LYS A 199 -17.51 6.28 29.01
CA LYS A 199 -16.43 5.47 29.58
C LYS A 199 -16.27 4.21 28.75
N LEU A 200 -15.34 4.28 27.79
CA LEU A 200 -15.24 3.28 26.73
C LEU A 200 -14.34 2.10 27.15
N ASN A 201 -14.79 0.89 26.89
CA ASN A 201 -13.99 -0.32 26.98
C ASN A 201 -12.98 -0.40 25.83
N TRP A 202 -11.83 -1.02 26.11
CA TRP A 202 -10.76 -1.22 25.11
C TRP A 202 -10.82 -2.59 24.42
N ASP A 203 -11.87 -3.36 24.68
CA ASP A 203 -12.15 -4.60 23.96
C ASP A 203 -13.07 -4.39 22.74
N GLY A 204 -13.54 -3.16 22.52
CA GLY A 204 -14.44 -2.79 21.42
C GLY A 204 -15.92 -3.15 21.67
N THR A 205 -16.30 -3.62 22.86
CA THR A 205 -17.70 -3.96 23.19
C THR A 205 -18.65 -2.78 23.06
N ASP A 206 -18.17 -1.56 23.31
CA ASP A 206 -18.93 -0.32 23.18
C ASP A 206 -18.93 0.27 21.77
N MET A 207 -18.19 -0.34 20.84
CA MET A 207 -18.12 0.17 19.47
C MET A 207 -19.34 -0.27 18.66
N PRO A 208 -19.89 0.63 17.83
CA PRO A 208 -21.10 0.36 17.08
C PRO A 208 -20.81 -0.52 15.86
N PHE A 209 -21.87 -1.09 15.26
CA PHE A 209 -21.74 -1.97 14.10
C PHE A 209 -21.00 -1.30 12.93
N ASN A 210 -21.30 -0.02 12.65
CA ASN A 210 -20.64 0.67 11.54
C ASN A 210 -19.15 0.88 11.76
N PHE A 211 -18.68 1.01 13.00
CA PHE A 211 -17.24 1.07 13.30
C PHE A 211 -16.54 -0.22 12.82
N PHE A 212 -17.07 -1.39 13.18
CA PHE A 212 -16.52 -2.68 12.74
C PHE A 212 -16.68 -2.92 11.25
N ARG A 213 -17.81 -2.51 10.67
CA ARG A 213 -18.01 -2.57 9.22
C ARG A 213 -16.96 -1.71 8.50
N GLY A 214 -16.74 -0.48 8.93
CA GLY A 214 -15.70 0.40 8.41
C GLY A 214 -14.31 -0.22 8.55
N SER A 215 -14.00 -0.77 9.73
CA SER A 215 -12.74 -1.47 10.00
C SER A 215 -12.52 -2.65 9.04
N SER A 216 -13.53 -3.48 8.82
CA SER A 216 -13.47 -4.62 7.89
C SER A 216 -13.30 -4.18 6.42
N LEU A 217 -13.94 -3.09 6.01
CA LEU A 217 -13.75 -2.53 4.68
C LEU A 217 -12.32 -1.99 4.52
N ALA A 218 -11.80 -1.36 5.57
CA ALA A 218 -10.45 -0.85 5.60
C ALA A 218 -9.38 -1.94 5.51
N GLU A 219 -9.54 -3.01 6.28
CA GLU A 219 -8.67 -4.19 6.23
C GLU A 219 -8.62 -4.79 4.82
N ARG A 220 -9.78 -4.96 4.17
CA ARG A 220 -9.86 -5.56 2.83
C ARG A 220 -9.07 -4.79 1.77
N PHE A 221 -9.20 -3.46 1.72
CA PHE A 221 -8.47 -2.69 0.70
C PHE A 221 -6.97 -2.61 1.04
N ASN A 222 -6.62 -2.51 2.33
CA ASN A 222 -5.23 -2.53 2.80
C ASN A 222 -4.53 -3.85 2.46
N ASP A 223 -5.22 -4.97 2.58
CA ASP A 223 -4.72 -6.29 2.20
C ASP A 223 -4.43 -6.39 0.71
N ASN A 224 -5.30 -5.83 -0.12
CA ASN A 224 -5.10 -5.78 -1.57
C ASN A 224 -3.92 -4.86 -1.95
N TYR A 225 -3.78 -3.68 -1.32
CA TYR A 225 -2.61 -2.82 -1.50
C TYR A 225 -1.31 -3.51 -1.08
N ARG A 226 -1.32 -4.20 0.08
CA ARG A 226 -0.16 -4.95 0.59
C ARG A 226 0.25 -6.05 -0.39
N LEU A 227 -0.71 -6.82 -0.90
CA LEU A 227 -0.43 -7.85 -1.89
C LEU A 227 0.07 -7.26 -3.22
N ALA A 228 -0.53 -6.17 -3.70
CA ALA A 228 -0.06 -5.47 -4.90
C ALA A 228 1.38 -4.97 -4.72
N GLY A 229 1.73 -4.40 -3.56
CA GLY A 229 3.09 -3.97 -3.22
C GLY A 229 4.08 -5.12 -3.14
N ASN A 230 3.68 -6.26 -2.58
CA ASN A 230 4.50 -7.48 -2.58
C ASN A 230 4.77 -7.97 -4.00
N MET A 231 3.78 -7.96 -4.89
CA MET A 231 3.97 -8.34 -6.29
C MET A 231 4.89 -7.37 -7.03
N LEU A 232 4.78 -6.06 -6.77
CA LEU A 232 5.70 -5.06 -7.31
C LEU A 232 7.14 -5.34 -6.86
N SER A 233 7.32 -5.75 -5.60
CA SER A 233 8.64 -6.12 -5.07
C SER A 233 9.20 -7.38 -5.78
N LEU A 234 8.35 -8.36 -6.07
CA LEU A 234 8.74 -9.57 -6.83
C LEU A 234 9.09 -9.26 -8.29
N ILE A 235 8.38 -8.32 -8.94
CA ILE A 235 8.73 -7.82 -10.28
C ILE A 235 10.15 -7.23 -10.26
N VAL A 236 10.44 -6.32 -9.34
CA VAL A 236 11.78 -5.72 -9.22
C VAL A 236 12.85 -6.79 -8.98
N LEU A 237 12.58 -7.75 -8.10
CA LEU A 237 13.49 -8.86 -7.84
C LEU A 237 13.72 -9.71 -9.10
N ASN A 238 12.67 -10.00 -9.86
CA ASN A 238 12.73 -10.76 -11.10
C ASN A 238 13.64 -10.06 -12.13
N HIS A 239 13.50 -8.74 -12.29
CA HIS A 239 14.37 -7.91 -13.13
C HIS A 239 15.84 -7.99 -12.68
N ILE A 240 16.12 -7.83 -11.38
CA ILE A 240 17.49 -7.88 -10.85
C ILE A 240 18.12 -9.25 -11.10
N VAL A 241 17.43 -10.33 -10.72
CA VAL A 241 17.94 -11.70 -10.89
C VAL A 241 18.17 -12.00 -12.38
N SER A 242 17.24 -11.60 -13.24
CA SER A 242 17.37 -11.77 -14.69
C SER A 242 18.56 -11.01 -15.28
N ALA A 243 18.78 -9.77 -14.83
CA ALA A 243 19.91 -8.94 -15.26
C ALA A 243 21.26 -9.58 -14.92
N PHE A 244 21.41 -10.08 -13.69
CA PHE A 244 22.64 -10.77 -13.26
C PHE A 244 22.85 -12.11 -13.95
N ASP A 245 21.80 -12.91 -14.15
CA ASP A 245 21.90 -14.16 -14.92
C ASP A 245 22.33 -13.91 -16.38
N ALA A 246 21.84 -12.83 -17.00
CA ALA A 246 22.23 -12.44 -18.35
C ALA A 246 23.71 -12.02 -18.41
N PHE A 247 24.12 -11.19 -17.46
CA PHE A 247 25.52 -10.77 -17.30
C PHE A 247 26.47 -11.97 -17.16
N LEU A 248 26.16 -12.89 -16.23
CA LEU A 248 26.96 -14.08 -15.98
C LEU A 248 26.98 -15.02 -17.18
N THR A 249 25.85 -15.17 -17.88
CA THR A 249 25.75 -15.97 -19.11
C THR A 249 26.72 -15.47 -20.17
N VAL A 250 26.80 -14.16 -20.42
CA VAL A 250 27.74 -13.60 -21.40
C VAL A 250 29.18 -13.68 -20.89
N LYS A 251 29.44 -13.40 -19.61
CA LYS A 251 30.79 -13.46 -19.04
C LYS A 251 31.39 -14.87 -19.14
N ILE A 252 30.63 -15.91 -18.77
CA ILE A 252 31.06 -17.31 -18.86
C ILE A 252 31.27 -17.70 -20.32
N LYS A 253 30.36 -17.33 -21.22
CA LYS A 253 30.50 -17.58 -22.66
C LYS A 253 31.77 -16.95 -23.23
N ASN A 254 32.04 -15.68 -22.94
CA ASN A 254 33.24 -14.99 -23.41
C ASN A 254 34.52 -15.64 -22.85
N ASN A 255 34.53 -16.04 -21.58
CA ASN A 255 35.67 -16.73 -20.98
C ASN A 255 35.94 -18.09 -21.63
N ARG A 256 34.91 -18.85 -22.00
CA ARG A 256 35.06 -20.12 -22.73
C ARG A 256 35.64 -19.91 -24.12
N ILE A 257 35.11 -18.94 -24.87
CA ILE A 257 35.63 -18.58 -26.20
C ILE A 257 37.11 -18.16 -26.11
N ASN A 258 37.46 -17.35 -25.10
CA ASN A 258 38.85 -16.93 -24.87
C ASN A 258 39.79 -18.10 -24.52
N ALA A 259 39.31 -19.08 -23.75
CA ALA A 259 40.09 -20.27 -23.40
C ALA A 259 40.30 -21.20 -24.60
N GLU A 260 39.26 -21.42 -25.41
CA GLU A 260 39.32 -22.22 -26.63
C GLU A 260 40.20 -21.58 -27.72
N ALA A 261 40.19 -20.24 -27.83
CA ALA A 261 41.00 -19.50 -28.78
C ALA A 261 42.50 -19.40 -28.39
N ASN A 262 42.84 -19.64 -27.12
CA ASN A 262 44.23 -19.59 -26.62
C ASN A 262 44.60 -20.84 -25.79
N PRO A 263 44.70 -22.03 -26.42
CA PRO A 263 45.08 -23.26 -25.72
C PRO A 263 46.50 -23.19 -25.10
N LEU A 264 47.37 -22.30 -25.60
CA LEU A 264 48.76 -22.15 -25.17
C LEU A 264 48.95 -21.48 -23.80
N LYS A 265 47.91 -20.87 -23.20
CA LYS A 265 48.02 -20.27 -21.84
C LYS A 265 47.93 -21.29 -20.70
N LEU A 266 47.53 -22.52 -20.98
CA LEU A 266 47.42 -23.61 -19.98
C LEU A 266 48.68 -24.48 -19.86
N GLN A 267 49.68 -24.30 -20.72
CA GLN A 267 50.91 -25.13 -20.72
C GLN A 267 52.10 -24.53 -19.95
N SER A 268 52.00 -23.36 -19.33
CA SER A 268 53.10 -22.78 -18.54
C SER A 268 52.89 -22.91 -17.02
N PHE A 269 52.70 -24.13 -16.54
CA PHE A 269 53.07 -24.49 -15.16
C PHE A 269 54.09 -25.62 -15.22
N SER A 270 55.28 -25.31 -15.72
CA SER A 270 56.46 -26.13 -15.49
C SER A 270 56.98 -25.80 -14.10
N VAL A 271 56.64 -26.63 -13.12
CA VAL A 271 57.32 -26.60 -11.81
C VAL A 271 58.70 -27.20 -12.03
N LYS A 272 59.71 -26.35 -12.20
CA LYS A 272 61.11 -26.77 -12.08
C LYS A 272 61.39 -26.99 -10.60
N TYR A 273 61.38 -28.25 -10.17
CA TYR A 273 62.04 -28.64 -8.93
C TYR A 273 63.56 -28.58 -9.14
N HIS A 274 64.23 -27.77 -8.32
CA HIS A 274 65.66 -27.89 -8.11
C HIS A 274 65.88 -28.77 -6.88
N PHE A 275 66.62 -29.86 -7.08
CA PHE A 275 67.26 -30.62 -6.00
C PHE A 275 68.51 -29.89 -5.53
#